data_AF-A0A9E3F3K3-F1
#
_entry.id   AF-A0A9E3F3K3-F1
#
_cell.length_a   1.000
_cell.length_b   1.000
_cell.length_c   1.000
_cell.angle_alpha   90.00
_cell.angle_beta   90.00
_cell.angle_gamma   90.00
#
_symmetry.space_group_name_H-M   'P 1'
#
loop_
_entity.id
_entity.type
_entity.pdbx_description
1 polymer ?
#
loop_
_entity_poly.entity_id
_entity_poly.type
_entity_poly.pdbx_seq_one_letter_code
_entity_poly.pdbx_strand_id
1 'polypeptide(L)'
;MTKGRVEGPEKSAEEREERSAGWAVLCIFGVLFLTWGTYLAVVVALLLGQLPWLLAHEQPLNRPLAILCGTRLIPLCLLLALFGRTRLLAGMGFFLTSGLLTFVTCAACAMYVYYHWSWWGLILGSVLVGYGIMPTAALCAGTLHQWGMVGQIFSGGLLLFSCLYLGLTLMTLSFSADPVRPPHAE
;
A
#
# COMPACT_ATOMS: atom_id res chain seq x y z
N MET A 1 -1.24 -54.12 28.45
CA MET A 1 -1.84 -53.11 29.33
C MET A 1 -1.50 -51.73 28.80
N THR A 2 -2.36 -51.18 27.95
CA THR A 2 -2.25 -49.83 27.40
C THR A 2 -2.95 -48.86 28.35
N LYS A 3 -2.16 -48.01 29.00
CA LYS A 3 -2.64 -46.99 29.94
C LYS A 3 -3.32 -45.88 29.13
N GLY A 4 -4.64 -45.94 29.02
CA GLY A 4 -5.45 -44.91 28.35
C GLY A 4 -5.31 -43.60 29.11
N ARG A 5 -4.56 -42.65 28.54
CA ARG A 5 -4.45 -41.29 29.05
C ARG A 5 -5.75 -40.58 28.68
N VAL A 6 -6.64 -40.46 29.66
CA VAL A 6 -7.88 -39.69 29.52
C VAL A 6 -7.47 -38.24 29.36
N GLU A 7 -7.56 -37.70 28.14
CA GLU A 7 -7.34 -36.27 27.89
C GLU A 7 -8.47 -35.50 28.58
N GLY A 8 -8.08 -34.65 29.53
CA GLY A 8 -9.02 -33.88 30.34
C GLY A 8 -9.80 -32.86 29.50
N PRO A 9 -11.04 -32.52 29.90
CA PRO A 9 -11.91 -31.60 29.17
C PRO A 9 -11.30 -30.21 28.94
N GLU A 10 -10.29 -29.80 29.72
CA GLU A 10 -9.53 -28.56 29.54
C GLU A 10 -8.85 -28.47 28.17
N LYS A 11 -8.29 -29.58 27.67
CA LYS A 11 -7.59 -29.59 26.37
C LYS A 11 -8.52 -29.25 25.20
N SER A 12 -9.81 -29.59 25.34
CA SER A 12 -10.83 -29.33 24.31
C SER A 12 -11.30 -27.88 24.26
N ALA A 13 -11.18 -27.14 25.38
CA ALA A 13 -11.57 -25.73 25.46
C ALA A 13 -10.51 -24.82 24.82
N GLU A 14 -9.23 -25.09 25.10
CA GLU A 14 -8.10 -24.36 24.55
C GLU A 14 -8.02 -24.50 23.02
N GLU A 15 -8.24 -25.71 22.49
CA GLU A 15 -8.28 -25.98 21.04
C GLU A 15 -9.44 -25.28 20.33
N ARG A 16 -10.58 -25.09 21.03
CA ARG A 16 -11.73 -24.33 20.50
C ARG A 16 -11.44 -22.84 20.44
N GLU A 17 -10.77 -22.30 21.45
CA GLU A 17 -10.41 -20.89 21.50
C GLU A 17 -9.37 -20.54 20.41
N GLU A 18 -8.40 -21.42 20.19
CA GLU A 18 -7.38 -21.26 19.14
C GLU A 18 -7.99 -21.31 17.73
N ARG A 19 -8.92 -22.25 17.47
CA ARG A 19 -9.68 -22.29 16.21
C ARG A 19 -10.53 -21.03 15.99
N SER A 20 -11.21 -20.57 17.04
CA SER A 20 -12.04 -19.34 17.02
C SER A 20 -11.21 -18.11 16.60
N ALA A 21 -10.01 -17.96 17.18
CA ALA A 21 -9.10 -16.88 16.83
C ALA A 21 -8.63 -16.96 15.36
N GLY A 22 -8.36 -18.17 14.85
CA GLY A 22 -7.98 -18.38 13.45
C GLY A 22 -9.06 -17.92 12.45
N TRP A 23 -10.32 -18.23 12.73
CA TRP A 23 -11.45 -17.79 11.90
C TRP A 23 -11.63 -16.28 11.92
N ALA A 24 -11.46 -15.63 13.08
CA ALA A 24 -11.53 -14.18 13.18
C ALA A 24 -10.46 -13.48 12.33
N VAL A 25 -9.23 -13.99 12.33
CA VAL A 25 -8.13 -13.46 11.49
C VAL A 25 -8.43 -13.63 10.00
N LEU A 26 -8.93 -14.79 9.59
CA LEU A 26 -9.35 -15.04 8.19
C LEU A 26 -10.46 -14.09 7.74
N CYS A 27 -11.46 -13.85 8.59
CA CYS A 27 -12.53 -12.89 8.29
C CYS A 27 -11.99 -11.46 8.15
N ILE A 28 -11.08 -11.04 9.03
CA ILE A 28 -10.43 -9.72 8.94
C ILE A 28 -9.64 -9.60 7.63
N PHE A 29 -8.90 -10.63 7.23
CA PHE A 29 -8.21 -10.68 5.94
C PHE A 29 -9.15 -10.60 4.75
N GLY A 30 -10.24 -11.38 4.78
CA GLY A 30 -11.25 -11.38 3.73
C GLY A 30 -11.85 -10.00 3.55
N VAL A 31 -12.23 -9.35 4.64
CA VAL A 31 -12.78 -7.98 4.62
C VAL A 31 -11.73 -6.99 4.14
N LEU A 32 -10.50 -7.03 4.64
CA LEU A 32 -9.43 -6.14 4.18
C LEU A 32 -9.17 -6.31 2.68
N PHE A 33 -9.07 -7.54 2.19
CA PHE A 33 -8.82 -7.83 0.78
C PHE A 33 -9.99 -7.40 -0.11
N LEU A 34 -11.24 -7.62 0.31
CA LEU A 34 -12.42 -7.14 -0.42
C LEU A 34 -12.50 -5.60 -0.44
N THR A 35 -12.25 -4.96 0.70
CA THR A 35 -12.24 -3.50 0.82
C THR A 35 -11.11 -2.90 -0.04
N TRP A 36 -9.97 -3.59 -0.09
CA TRP A 36 -8.84 -3.22 -0.92
C TRP A 36 -9.11 -3.39 -2.40
N GLY A 37 -9.63 -4.55 -2.81
CA GLY A 37 -9.95 -4.85 -4.20
C GLY A 37 -11.02 -3.92 -4.74
N THR A 38 -12.04 -3.61 -3.94
CA THR A 38 -13.07 -2.61 -4.29
C THR A 38 -12.49 -1.20 -4.38
N TYR A 39 -11.63 -0.79 -3.44
CA TYR A 39 -10.93 0.49 -3.51
C TYR A 39 -10.07 0.60 -4.78
N LEU A 40 -9.35 -0.46 -5.13
CA LEU A 40 -8.49 -0.55 -6.30
C LEU A 40 -9.31 -0.47 -7.60
N ALA A 41 -10.42 -1.20 -7.67
CA ALA A 41 -11.35 -1.13 -8.78
C ALA A 41 -11.93 0.29 -8.95
N VAL A 42 -12.27 0.97 -7.85
CA VAL A 42 -12.77 2.35 -7.86
C VAL A 42 -11.69 3.33 -8.31
N VAL A 43 -10.46 3.21 -7.81
CA VAL A 43 -9.34 4.08 -8.21
C VAL A 43 -9.02 3.89 -9.70
N VAL A 44 -8.97 2.65 -10.18
CA VAL A 44 -8.74 2.35 -11.61
C VAL A 44 -9.91 2.86 -12.46
N ALA A 45 -11.16 2.65 -12.03
CA ALA A 45 -12.33 3.16 -12.74
C ALA A 45 -12.37 4.69 -12.77
N LEU A 46 -11.97 5.37 -11.70
CA LEU A 46 -11.85 6.83 -11.65
C LEU A 46 -10.69 7.32 -12.53
N LEU A 47 -9.54 6.66 -12.54
CA LEU A 47 -8.42 7.00 -13.43
C LEU A 47 -8.80 6.84 -14.89
N LEU A 48 -9.43 5.72 -15.26
CA LEU A 48 -9.88 5.46 -16.62
C LEU A 48 -11.03 6.39 -17.03
N GLY A 49 -11.97 6.67 -16.11
CA GLY A 49 -13.13 7.52 -16.36
C GLY A 49 -12.81 9.02 -16.37
N GLN A 50 -11.82 9.47 -15.59
CA GLN A 50 -11.36 10.85 -15.59
C GLN A 50 -10.28 11.11 -16.64
N LEU A 51 -9.68 10.08 -17.25
CA LEU A 51 -8.68 10.22 -18.32
C LEU A 51 -9.09 11.23 -19.42
N PRO A 52 -10.33 11.19 -19.97
CA PRO A 52 -10.73 12.12 -21.02
C PRO A 52 -10.94 13.55 -20.49
N TRP A 53 -11.36 13.68 -19.22
CA TRP A 53 -11.67 14.96 -18.59
C TRP A 53 -10.42 15.66 -18.05
N LEU A 54 -9.44 14.88 -17.56
CA LEU A 54 -8.09 15.32 -17.19
C LEU A 54 -7.28 15.77 -18.40
N LEU A 55 -7.47 15.13 -19.56
CA LEU A 55 -6.91 15.59 -20.83
C LEU A 55 -7.57 16.88 -21.34
N ALA A 56 -8.81 17.15 -20.93
CA ALA A 56 -9.59 18.30 -21.40
C ALA A 56 -9.49 19.53 -20.48
N HIS A 57 -9.26 19.36 -19.19
CA HIS A 57 -9.13 20.44 -18.21
C HIS A 57 -7.91 20.14 -17.35
N GLU A 58 -6.88 21.01 -17.41
CA GLU A 58 -5.66 20.95 -16.60
C GLU A 58 -5.92 21.08 -15.08
N GLN A 59 -6.67 20.14 -14.53
CA GLN A 59 -7.02 20.06 -13.11
C GLN A 59 -5.95 19.25 -12.38
N PRO A 60 -5.62 19.62 -11.13
CA PRO A 60 -4.60 18.93 -10.35
C PRO A 60 -5.03 17.48 -10.05
N LEU A 61 -4.42 16.55 -10.79
CA LEU A 61 -4.64 15.10 -10.76
C LEU A 61 -4.49 14.50 -9.35
N ASN A 62 -3.76 15.19 -8.46
CA ASN A 62 -3.52 14.77 -7.09
C ASN A 62 -4.69 15.00 -6.12
N ARG A 63 -5.68 15.86 -6.41
CA ARG A 63 -6.74 16.16 -5.43
C ARG A 63 -7.63 14.96 -5.07
N PRO A 64 -8.25 14.24 -6.02
CA PRO A 64 -9.15 13.14 -5.67
C PRO A 64 -8.38 11.94 -5.07
N LEU A 65 -7.18 11.67 -5.56
CA LEU A 65 -6.29 10.61 -5.06
C LEU A 65 -5.79 10.91 -3.64
N ALA A 66 -5.33 12.14 -3.37
CA ALA A 66 -4.89 12.53 -2.02
C ALA A 66 -6.04 12.53 -1.01
N ILE A 67 -7.24 12.94 -1.42
CA ILE A 67 -8.43 12.87 -0.55
C ILE A 67 -8.78 11.42 -0.24
N LEU A 68 -8.83 10.53 -1.23
CA LEU A 68 -9.17 9.13 -1.03
C LEU A 68 -8.12 8.38 -0.19
N CYS A 69 -6.84 8.56 -0.48
CA CYS A 69 -5.77 7.94 0.29
C CYS A 69 -5.69 8.51 1.72
N GLY A 70 -5.78 9.84 1.86
CA GLY A 70 -5.66 10.55 3.13
C GLY A 70 -6.84 10.31 4.07
N THR A 71 -8.07 10.28 3.57
CA THR A 71 -9.27 10.17 4.42
C THR A 71 -9.64 8.76 4.79
N ARG A 72 -9.37 7.77 3.92
CA ARG A 72 -9.80 6.39 4.17
C ARG A 72 -8.68 5.43 4.49
N LEU A 73 -7.53 5.57 3.84
CA LEU A 73 -6.50 4.53 3.87
C LEU A 73 -5.49 4.75 5.00
N ILE A 74 -5.02 5.99 5.16
CA ILE A 74 -4.12 6.39 6.25
C ILE A 74 -4.73 6.12 7.65
N PRO A 75 -5.95 6.57 7.98
CA PRO A 75 -6.52 6.34 9.31
C PRO A 75 -6.78 4.86 9.59
N LEU A 76 -7.19 4.06 8.59
CA LEU A 76 -7.44 2.63 8.77
C LEU A 76 -6.13 1.87 9.06
N CYS A 77 -5.06 2.21 8.34
CA CYS A 77 -3.75 1.59 8.57
C CYS A 77 -3.11 2.05 9.88
N LEU A 78 -3.34 3.31 10.31
CA LEU A 78 -2.94 3.81 11.63
C LEU A 78 -3.68 3.10 12.78
N LEU A 79 -4.98 2.85 12.62
CA LEU A 79 -5.80 2.13 13.59
C LEU A 79 -5.34 0.67 13.75
N LEU A 80 -4.93 0.03 12.65
CA LEU A 80 -4.36 -1.33 12.65
C LEU A 80 -2.94 -1.39 13.24
N ALA A 81 -2.16 -0.30 13.13
CA ALA A 81 -0.81 -0.21 13.68
C ALA A 81 -0.76 -0.02 15.21
N LEU A 82 -1.87 0.45 15.82
CA LEU A 82 -2.01 0.65 17.26
C LEU A 82 -2.04 -0.67 18.05
N PHE A 83 -2.51 -1.77 17.44
CA PHE A 83 -2.59 -3.07 18.12
C PHE A 83 -1.34 -3.92 17.83
N GLY A 84 -0.61 -4.30 18.88
CA GLY A 84 0.66 -5.04 18.77
C GLY A 84 0.53 -6.38 18.00
N ARG A 85 -0.56 -7.11 18.22
CA ARG A 85 -0.83 -8.42 17.59
C ARG A 85 -1.15 -8.31 16.08
N THR A 86 -1.47 -7.11 15.58
CA THR A 86 -1.77 -6.84 14.17
C THR A 86 -0.71 -5.97 13.48
N ARG A 87 0.42 -5.67 14.13
CA ARG A 87 1.48 -4.81 13.55
C ARG A 87 2.08 -5.38 12.27
N LEU A 88 2.32 -6.68 12.22
CA LEU A 88 2.87 -7.34 11.03
C LEU A 88 1.89 -7.26 9.84
N LEU A 89 0.59 -7.38 10.14
CA LEU A 89 -0.51 -7.23 9.19
C LEU A 89 -0.63 -5.78 8.68
N ALA A 90 -0.51 -4.80 9.58
CA ALA A 90 -0.49 -3.39 9.22
C ALA A 90 0.71 -3.04 8.32
N GLY A 91 1.89 -3.60 8.63
CA GLY A 91 3.10 -3.46 7.80
C GLY A 91 2.91 -4.02 6.39
N MET A 92 2.34 -5.23 6.26
CA MET A 92 1.99 -5.82 4.97
C MET A 92 1.02 -4.96 4.18
N GLY A 93 0.00 -4.41 4.85
CA GLY A 93 -0.91 -3.43 4.26
C GLY A 93 -0.14 -2.24 3.69
N PHE A 94 0.58 -1.48 4.51
CA PHE A 94 1.33 -0.32 4.04
C PHE A 94 2.27 -0.63 2.85
N PHE A 95 2.91 -1.80 2.86
CA PHE A 95 3.76 -2.23 1.74
C PHE A 95 2.94 -2.43 0.44
N LEU A 96 1.84 -3.18 0.49
CA LEU A 96 0.91 -3.34 -0.64
C LEU A 96 0.36 -1.99 -1.12
N THR A 97 0.03 -1.06 -0.21
CA THR A 97 -0.45 0.28 -0.56
C THR A 97 0.61 1.05 -1.31
N SER A 98 1.85 1.01 -0.82
CA SER A 98 2.96 1.73 -1.44
C SER A 98 3.20 1.24 -2.87
N GLY A 99 3.12 -0.06 -3.12
CA GLY A 99 3.23 -0.63 -4.47
C GLY A 99 2.11 -0.14 -5.40
N LEU A 100 0.88 -0.08 -4.90
CA LEU A 100 -0.27 0.42 -5.66
C LEU A 100 -0.21 1.90 -5.97
N LEU A 101 0.10 2.72 -4.97
CA LEU A 101 0.37 4.13 -5.18
C LEU A 101 1.48 4.32 -6.20
N THR A 102 2.52 3.48 -6.16
CA THR A 102 3.67 3.60 -7.08
C THR A 102 3.21 3.33 -8.50
N PHE A 103 2.46 2.26 -8.70
CA PHE A 103 1.91 1.91 -10.00
C PHE A 103 1.00 3.02 -10.56
N VAL A 104 0.07 3.53 -9.74
CA VAL A 104 -0.85 4.59 -10.15
C VAL A 104 -0.11 5.88 -10.49
N THR A 105 0.82 6.31 -9.63
CA THR A 105 1.58 7.54 -9.86
C THR A 105 2.51 7.40 -11.06
N CYS A 106 3.16 6.25 -11.26
CA CYS A 106 3.94 5.98 -12.45
C CYS A 106 3.08 5.97 -13.72
N ALA A 107 1.91 5.32 -13.71
CA ALA A 107 1.02 5.31 -14.87
C ALA A 107 0.54 6.71 -15.24
N ALA A 108 0.19 7.53 -14.25
CA ALA A 108 -0.18 8.94 -14.45
C ALA A 108 0.99 9.76 -15.00
N CYS A 109 2.19 9.59 -14.45
CA CYS A 109 3.40 10.25 -14.95
C CYS A 109 3.74 9.82 -16.39
N ALA A 110 3.58 8.53 -16.72
CA ALA A 110 3.79 8.01 -18.07
C ALA A 110 2.80 8.62 -19.07
N MET A 111 1.50 8.67 -18.71
CA MET A 111 0.47 9.32 -19.52
C MET A 111 0.79 10.80 -19.76
N TYR A 112 1.23 11.52 -18.73
CA TYR A 112 1.60 12.93 -18.83
C TYR A 112 2.81 13.14 -19.76
N VAL A 113 3.87 12.34 -19.59
CA VAL A 113 5.05 12.39 -20.48
C VAL A 113 4.68 12.02 -21.90
N TYR A 114 3.84 11.01 -22.10
CA TYR A 114 3.37 10.61 -23.42
C TYR A 114 2.59 11.73 -24.11
N TYR A 115 1.73 12.43 -23.37
CA TYR A 115 0.93 13.51 -23.93
C TYR A 115 1.78 14.69 -24.43
N HIS A 116 2.84 15.06 -23.70
CA HIS A 116 3.65 16.23 -24.02
C HIS A 116 4.93 15.93 -24.83
N TRP A 117 5.61 14.83 -24.53
CA TRP A 117 6.89 14.43 -25.16
C TRP A 117 6.77 13.15 -26.01
N SER A 118 5.54 12.64 -26.20
CA SER A 118 5.27 11.46 -27.03
C SER A 118 6.09 10.22 -26.60
N TRP A 119 6.27 9.27 -27.50
CA TRP A 119 7.07 8.06 -27.27
C TRP A 119 8.53 8.34 -26.90
N TRP A 120 9.11 9.44 -27.41
CA TRP A 120 10.50 9.80 -27.12
C TRP A 120 10.73 10.12 -25.64
N GLY A 121 9.79 10.83 -25.00
CA GLY A 121 9.85 11.09 -23.56
C GLY A 121 9.77 9.80 -22.72
N LEU A 122 8.94 8.85 -23.12
CA LEU A 122 8.83 7.55 -22.42
C LEU A 122 10.10 6.70 -22.54
N ILE A 123 10.74 6.70 -23.72
CA ILE A 123 12.00 5.99 -23.94
C ILE A 123 13.11 6.63 -23.10
N LEU A 124 13.22 7.96 -23.11
CA LEU A 124 14.17 8.69 -22.26
C LEU A 124 13.95 8.39 -20.78
N GLY A 125 12.70 8.39 -20.31
CA GLY A 125 12.38 8.12 -18.91
C GLY A 125 12.62 6.68 -18.47
N SER A 126 12.36 5.70 -19.35
CA SER A 126 12.66 4.30 -19.04
C SER A 126 14.16 4.00 -19.01
N VAL A 127 14.96 4.66 -19.86
CA VAL A 127 16.41 4.44 -19.96
C VAL A 127 17.22 5.19 -18.90
N LEU A 128 16.85 6.43 -18.54
CA LEU A 128 17.73 7.29 -17.75
C LEU A 128 17.81 6.98 -16.25
N VAL A 129 16.77 6.42 -15.63
CA VAL A 129 16.70 6.43 -14.14
C VAL A 129 16.29 5.11 -13.48
N GLY A 130 15.88 4.06 -14.21
CA GLY A 130 15.51 2.75 -13.61
C GLY A 130 14.23 2.75 -12.75
N TYR A 131 13.97 3.86 -12.04
CA TYR A 131 12.72 4.31 -11.41
C TYR A 131 11.98 5.35 -12.28
N GLY A 132 12.36 5.46 -13.56
CA GLY A 132 12.60 6.76 -14.22
C GLY A 132 11.46 7.51 -14.89
N ILE A 133 10.22 7.10 -14.71
CA ILE A 133 9.09 7.83 -15.31
C ILE A 133 8.69 9.07 -14.50
N MET A 134 8.74 9.02 -13.16
CA MET A 134 8.44 10.18 -12.31
C MET A 134 9.40 11.36 -12.51
N PRO A 135 10.74 11.19 -12.47
CA PRO A 135 11.66 12.30 -12.69
C PRO A 135 11.56 12.87 -14.11
N THR A 136 11.30 12.02 -15.12
CA THR A 136 11.07 12.50 -16.49
C THR A 136 9.77 13.29 -16.61
N ALA A 137 8.71 12.89 -15.91
CA ALA A 137 7.49 13.68 -15.83
C ALA A 137 7.73 15.03 -15.13
N ALA A 138 8.55 15.06 -14.07
CA ALA A 138 8.92 16.31 -13.40
C ALA A 138 9.76 17.23 -14.31
N LEU A 139 10.69 16.68 -15.09
CA LEU A 139 11.45 17.43 -16.09
C LEU A 139 10.55 17.97 -17.18
N CYS A 140 9.66 17.14 -17.72
CA CYS A 140 8.66 17.56 -18.71
C CYS A 140 7.81 18.72 -18.17
N ALA A 141 7.26 18.58 -16.96
CA ALA A 141 6.47 19.63 -16.31
C ALA A 141 7.29 20.91 -16.08
N GLY A 142 8.56 20.78 -15.69
CA GLY A 142 9.48 21.91 -15.53
C GLY A 142 9.74 22.65 -16.86
N THR A 143 9.90 21.92 -17.96
CA THR A 143 10.10 22.52 -19.30
C THR A 143 8.86 23.25 -19.81
N LEU A 144 7.67 22.85 -19.36
CA LEU A 144 6.40 23.52 -19.64
C LEU A 144 6.06 24.62 -18.63
N HIS A 145 6.99 24.96 -17.73
CA HIS A 145 6.81 25.92 -16.63
C HIS A 145 5.62 25.62 -15.69
N GLN A 146 5.18 24.35 -15.63
CA GLN A 146 4.10 23.88 -14.77
C GLN A 146 4.62 23.49 -13.37
N TRP A 147 5.13 24.46 -12.62
CA TRP A 147 5.73 24.25 -11.30
C TRP A 147 4.79 23.58 -10.27
N GLY A 148 3.48 23.83 -10.40
CA GLY A 148 2.46 23.16 -9.58
C GLY A 148 2.42 21.64 -9.80
N MET A 149 2.66 21.19 -11.04
CA MET A 149 2.72 19.77 -11.39
C MET A 149 4.02 19.13 -10.91
N VAL A 150 5.14 19.85 -10.99
CA VAL A 150 6.42 19.43 -10.40
C VAL A 150 6.28 19.18 -8.90
N GLY A 151 5.70 20.13 -8.16
CA GLY A 151 5.45 19.96 -6.72
C GLY A 151 4.51 18.79 -6.41
N GLN A 152 3.54 18.51 -7.26
CA GLN A 152 2.63 17.37 -7.16
C GLN A 152 3.35 16.02 -7.35
N ILE A 153 4.25 15.93 -8.34
CA ILE A 153 5.04 14.72 -8.59
C ILE A 153 6.00 14.47 -7.41
N PHE A 154 6.68 15.51 -6.92
CA PHE A 154 7.58 15.40 -5.77
C PHE A 154 6.85 15.01 -4.47
N SER A 155 5.70 15.63 -4.18
CA SER A 155 4.90 15.28 -3.00
C SER A 155 4.35 13.85 -3.07
N GLY A 156 3.91 13.39 -4.25
CA GLY A 156 3.54 12.00 -4.48
C GLY A 156 4.70 11.03 -4.24
N GLY A 157 5.90 11.38 -4.71
CA GLY A 157 7.13 10.61 -4.45
C GLY A 157 7.49 10.54 -2.98
N LEU A 158 7.43 11.66 -2.25
CA LEU A 158 7.68 11.70 -0.80
C LEU A 158 6.68 10.85 -0.02
N LEU A 159 5.40 10.91 -0.39
CA LEU A 159 4.35 10.13 0.26
C LEU A 159 4.57 8.62 0.01
N LEU A 160 4.98 8.24 -1.20
CA LEU A 160 5.37 6.89 -1.54
C LEU A 160 6.53 6.36 -0.70
N PHE A 161 7.63 7.12 -0.64
CA PHE A 161 8.78 6.78 0.19
C PHE A 161 8.40 6.69 1.67
N SER A 162 7.53 7.58 2.15
CA SER A 162 7.05 7.57 3.53
C SER A 162 6.23 6.30 3.84
N CYS A 163 5.31 5.92 2.95
CA CYS A 163 4.53 4.69 3.11
C CYS A 163 5.41 3.43 3.07
N LEU A 164 6.37 3.37 2.14
CA LEU A 164 7.30 2.26 2.03
C LEU A 164 8.16 2.14 3.29
N TYR A 165 8.75 3.25 3.74
CA TYR A 165 9.59 3.31 4.94
C TYR A 165 8.80 2.91 6.19
N LEU A 166 7.57 3.40 6.33
CA LEU A 166 6.71 3.07 7.46
C LEU A 166 6.29 1.59 7.44
N GLY A 167 5.95 1.05 6.28
CA GLY A 167 5.66 -0.38 6.10
C GLY A 167 6.86 -1.27 6.48
N LEU A 168 8.06 -0.93 6.00
CA LEU A 168 9.30 -1.64 6.37
C LEU A 168 9.57 -1.57 7.87
N THR A 169 9.46 -0.38 8.47
CA THR A 169 9.70 -0.18 9.90
C THR A 169 8.75 -1.02 10.76
N LEU A 170 7.45 -1.07 10.40
CA LEU A 170 6.46 -1.88 11.11
C LEU A 170 6.75 -3.39 11.00
N MET A 171 7.19 -3.86 9.83
CA MET A 171 7.59 -5.26 9.66
C MET A 171 8.81 -5.58 10.52
N THR A 172 9.86 -4.75 10.49
CA THR A 172 11.08 -4.98 11.27
C THR A 172 10.81 -4.99 12.77
N LEU A 173 9.99 -4.06 13.27
CA LEU A 173 9.61 -4.02 14.70
C LEU A 173 8.82 -5.25 15.14
N SER A 174 8.07 -5.88 14.23
CA SER A 174 7.29 -7.07 14.56
C SER A 174 8.18 -8.29 14.75
N PHE A 175 9.22 -8.45 13.93
CA PHE A 175 10.18 -9.57 14.07
C PHE A 175 11.03 -9.47 15.34
N SER A 176 11.34 -8.25 15.80
CA SER A 176 12.12 -8.05 17.03
C SER A 176 11.31 -8.25 18.32
N ALA A 177 9.98 -8.28 18.23
CA ALA A 177 9.11 -8.33 19.40
C ALA A 177 8.78 -9.75 19.87
N ASP A 178 9.14 -10.79 19.09
CA ASP A 178 9.05 -12.18 19.54
C ASP A 178 10.34 -12.54 20.29
N PRO A 179 10.36 -12.51 21.64
CA PRO A 179 11.48 -13.07 22.37
C PRO A 179 11.56 -14.56 22.00
N VAL A 180 12.72 -14.98 21.49
CA VAL A 180 13.05 -16.39 21.32
C VAL A 180 12.76 -17.08 22.65
N ARG A 181 11.61 -17.76 22.76
CA ARG A 181 11.33 -18.63 23.91
C ARG A 181 12.45 -19.66 23.89
N PRO A 182 13.30 -19.73 24.93
CA PRO A 182 14.36 -20.72 24.95
C PRO A 182 13.70 -22.09 24.80
N PRO A 183 14.10 -22.90 23.80
CA PRO A 183 13.63 -24.26 23.70
C PRO A 183 14.17 -24.99 24.92
N HIS A 184 13.27 -25.39 25.82
CA HIS A 184 13.57 -26.18 27.02
C HIS A 184 14.30 -25.40 28.14
N ALA A 185 13.50 -24.72 28.97
CA ALA A 185 13.77 -24.70 30.41
C ALA A 185 12.83 -25.74 31.04
N GLU A 186 13.22 -27.02 30.93
CA GLU A 186 12.72 -28.10 31.79
C GLU A 186 13.75 -28.36 32.90
#